data_AF-A0A1N6EV12-F1
#
_entry.id   AF-A0A1N6EV12-F1
#
_cell.length_a   1.000
_cell.length_b   1.000
_cell.length_c   1.000
_cell.angle_alpha   90.00
_cell.angle_beta   90.00
_cell.angle_gamma   90.00
#
_symmetry.space_group_name_H-M   'P 1'
#
loop_
_entity.id
_entity.type
_entity.pdbx_description
1 polymer ?
#
loop_
_entity_poly.entity_id
_entity_poly.type
_entity_poly.pdbx_seq_one_letter_code
_entity_poly.pdbx_strand_id
1 'polypeptide(L)'
;MNKLVLALFFSLPASGQETIVFKPAENLTVSNVSAIKLYAYDINKGCDRATPVSLIDNDKVTPCSRYVKTFEKEKVKQIIKLLRSEATYGGEPAACFETNYSLMMLDKANVVIGYVDISLFCNRLIANPLIPETGKKNGFSKKGKELLLHTLELVSEEDIVAP
;
A
#
# COMPACT_ATOMS: atom_id res chain seq x y z
N MET A 1 19.98 -16.40 54.78
CA MET A 1 19.74 -15.20 53.94
C MET A 1 19.51 -15.66 52.51
N ASN A 2 18.27 -15.96 52.13
CA ASN A 2 17.94 -16.37 50.76
C ASN A 2 17.46 -15.16 49.98
N LYS A 3 18.24 -14.71 48.99
CA LYS A 3 17.80 -13.75 47.98
C LYS A 3 17.05 -14.51 46.90
N LEU A 4 15.72 -14.45 46.94
CA LEU A 4 14.85 -14.89 45.87
C LEU A 4 14.91 -13.82 44.77
N VAL A 5 15.55 -14.13 43.64
CA VAL A 5 15.56 -13.27 42.46
C VAL A 5 14.28 -13.57 41.67
N LEU A 6 13.31 -12.66 41.76
CA LEU A 6 12.08 -12.71 40.99
C LEU A 6 12.41 -12.24 39.56
N ALA A 7 12.63 -13.18 38.64
CA ALA A 7 12.74 -12.90 37.23
C ALA A 7 11.35 -12.51 36.69
N LEU A 8 11.14 -11.21 36.47
CA LEU A 8 10.02 -10.69 35.69
C LEU A 8 10.24 -11.08 34.23
N PHE A 9 9.56 -12.14 33.79
CA PHE A 9 9.37 -12.42 32.37
C PHE A 9 8.49 -11.31 31.79
N PHE A 10 9.11 -10.33 31.14
CA PHE A 10 8.41 -9.47 30.21
C PHE A 10 8.00 -10.32 29.01
N SER A 11 6.74 -10.74 28.98
CA SER A 11 6.12 -11.25 27.77
C SER A 11 6.07 -10.10 26.76
N LEU A 12 6.97 -10.15 25.77
CA LEU A 12 6.83 -9.37 24.54
C LEU A 12 5.45 -9.72 23.94
N PRO A 13 4.58 -8.73 23.64
CA PRO A 13 3.30 -9.04 23.03
C PRO A 13 3.55 -9.76 21.69
N ALA A 14 2.94 -10.93 21.56
CA ALA A 14 2.90 -11.66 20.31
C ALA A 14 2.38 -10.71 19.22
N SER A 15 3.24 -10.42 18.22
CA SER A 15 2.97 -9.72 16.96
C SER A 15 1.50 -9.32 16.76
N GLY A 16 1.09 -8.19 17.34
CA GLY A 16 -0.28 -7.71 17.29
C GLY A 16 -0.63 -7.27 15.87
N GLN A 17 -1.39 -8.08 15.16
CA GLN A 17 -1.89 -7.74 13.84
C GLN A 17 -2.96 -6.64 13.98
N GLU A 18 -2.78 -5.51 13.30
CA GLU A 18 -3.68 -4.35 13.37
C GLU A 18 -5.08 -4.76 12.89
N THR A 19 -6.05 -4.78 13.80
CA THR A 19 -7.47 -4.97 13.45
C THR A 19 -7.99 -3.65 12.91
N ILE A 20 -8.66 -3.69 11.77
CA ILE A 20 -9.16 -2.50 11.09
C ILE A 20 -10.68 -2.55 10.95
N VAL A 21 -11.30 -1.38 10.81
CA VAL A 21 -12.70 -1.27 10.35
C VAL A 21 -12.66 -1.00 8.86
N PHE A 22 -12.97 -2.00 8.03
CA PHE A 22 -13.01 -1.86 6.59
C PHE A 22 -14.45 -1.60 6.11
N LYS A 23 -14.67 -0.43 5.50
CA LYS A 23 -15.94 -0.02 4.90
C LYS A 23 -15.61 0.57 3.53
N PRO A 24 -15.46 -0.26 2.49
CA PRO A 24 -15.04 0.22 1.17
C PRO A 24 -15.99 1.30 0.68
N ALA A 25 -15.43 2.45 0.31
CA ALA A 25 -16.20 3.49 -0.36
C ALA A 25 -16.58 3.02 -1.77
N GLU A 26 -17.61 3.62 -2.36
CA GLU A 26 -17.94 3.40 -3.77
C GLU A 26 -16.80 3.87 -4.69
N ASN A 27 -16.10 4.93 -4.30
CA ASN A 27 -14.98 5.47 -5.05
C ASN A 27 -13.96 6.17 -4.13
N LEU A 28 -12.69 6.17 -4.52
CA LEU A 28 -11.63 6.90 -3.84
C LEU A 28 -11.51 8.30 -4.43
N THR A 29 -11.59 9.34 -3.61
CA THR A 29 -11.55 10.73 -4.04
C THR A 29 -10.70 11.56 -3.09
N VAL A 30 -10.24 12.73 -3.55
CA VAL A 30 -9.52 13.67 -2.69
C VAL A 30 -10.37 14.14 -1.51
N SER A 31 -11.70 14.15 -1.64
CA SER A 31 -12.63 14.60 -0.61
C SER A 31 -12.89 13.57 0.50
N ASN A 32 -12.82 12.27 0.21
CA ASN A 32 -13.13 11.23 1.19
C ASN A 32 -11.88 10.55 1.78
N VAL A 33 -10.73 10.61 1.11
CA VAL A 33 -9.46 10.11 1.65
C VAL A 33 -8.79 11.22 2.47
N SER A 34 -8.62 10.99 3.78
CA SER A 34 -7.96 11.91 4.72
C SER A 34 -6.46 11.62 4.85
N ALA A 35 -6.10 10.35 4.84
CA ALA A 35 -4.75 9.84 5.04
C ALA A 35 -4.53 8.57 4.20
N ILE A 36 -3.27 8.32 3.85
CA ILE A 36 -2.85 7.10 3.16
C ILE A 36 -1.69 6.48 3.94
N LYS A 37 -1.86 5.25 4.42
CA LYS A 37 -0.74 4.47 4.97
C LYS A 37 -0.08 3.65 3.87
N LEU A 38 1.25 3.72 3.78
CA LEU A 38 2.07 2.92 2.88
C LEU A 38 2.62 1.71 3.62
N TYR A 39 2.45 0.54 3.01
CA TYR A 39 3.01 -0.72 3.43
C TYR A 39 3.94 -1.26 2.34
N ALA A 40 5.01 -1.94 2.73
CA ALA A 40 5.88 -2.69 1.84
C ALA A 40 5.70 -4.18 2.11
N TYR A 41 5.84 -5.01 1.08
CA TYR A 41 5.87 -6.46 1.25
C TYR A 41 7.05 -6.89 2.13
N ASP A 42 6.78 -7.73 3.12
CA ASP A 42 7.77 -8.28 4.06
C ASP A 42 8.17 -9.70 3.66
N ILE A 43 9.32 -9.81 2.98
CA ILE A 43 9.88 -11.08 2.53
C ILE A 43 10.21 -12.04 3.68
N ASN A 44 10.42 -11.54 4.90
CA ASN A 44 10.82 -12.36 6.04
C ASN A 44 9.66 -13.09 6.71
N LYS A 45 8.41 -12.82 6.29
CA LYS A 45 7.21 -13.41 6.86
C LYS A 45 6.83 -14.75 6.23
N GLY A 46 7.62 -15.25 5.28
CA GLY A 46 7.42 -16.55 4.64
C GLY A 46 6.17 -16.62 3.76
N CYS A 47 5.65 -15.47 3.34
CA CYS A 47 4.49 -15.42 2.48
C CYS A 47 4.86 -15.80 1.05
N ASP A 48 3.92 -16.45 0.35
CA ASP A 48 4.09 -16.80 -1.05
C ASP A 48 3.99 -15.54 -1.93
N ARG A 49 5.05 -15.25 -2.68
CA ARG A 49 5.11 -14.11 -3.60
C ARG A 49 4.32 -14.34 -4.88
N ALA A 50 4.12 -15.60 -5.28
CA ALA A 50 3.42 -15.96 -6.51
C ALA A 50 1.90 -15.78 -6.41
N THR A 51 1.38 -15.68 -5.18
CA THR A 51 -0.03 -15.45 -4.93
C THR A 51 -0.26 -13.97 -4.61
N PRO A 52 -1.22 -13.28 -5.26
CA PRO A 52 -1.55 -11.90 -4.92
C PRO A 52 -1.96 -11.82 -3.45
N VAL A 53 -1.10 -11.26 -2.61
CA VAL A 53 -1.45 -10.97 -1.22
C VAL A 53 -2.10 -9.60 -1.20
N SER A 54 -3.41 -9.59 -0.96
CA SER A 54 -4.11 -8.33 -0.70
C SER A 54 -3.64 -7.73 0.62
N LEU A 55 -3.52 -6.40 0.67
CA LEU A 55 -3.20 -5.72 1.93
C LEU A 55 -4.19 -6.07 3.05
N ILE A 56 -5.47 -6.23 2.69
CA ILE A 56 -6.54 -6.52 3.65
C ILE A 56 -7.07 -7.92 3.38
N ASP A 57 -6.96 -8.78 4.39
CA ASP A 57 -7.55 -10.11 4.41
C ASP A 57 -8.35 -10.26 5.71
N ASN A 58 -9.63 -10.66 5.59
CA ASN A 58 -10.54 -10.84 6.74
C ASN A 58 -10.53 -9.65 7.73
N ASP A 59 -10.67 -8.42 7.20
CA ASP A 59 -10.67 -7.16 7.96
C ASP A 59 -9.41 -6.94 8.83
N LYS A 60 -8.28 -7.52 8.41
CA LYS A 60 -6.97 -7.34 9.04
C LYS A 60 -5.94 -7.00 7.99
N VAL A 61 -4.94 -6.24 8.43
CA VAL A 61 -3.74 -6.06 7.62
C VAL A 61 -3.00 -7.39 7.52
N THR A 62 -2.72 -7.85 6.30
CA THR A 62 -1.96 -9.07 6.06
C THR A 62 -0.61 -9.04 6.80
N PRO A 63 -0.17 -10.15 7.42
CA PRO A 63 1.09 -10.16 8.16
C PRO A 63 2.30 -10.03 7.22
N CYS A 64 2.08 -10.22 5.91
CA CYS A 64 3.07 -10.06 4.84
C CYS A 64 3.33 -8.59 4.48
N SER A 65 2.66 -7.65 5.14
CA SER A 65 2.81 -6.22 4.91
C SER A 65 3.43 -5.54 6.12
N ARG A 66 4.53 -4.81 5.89
CA ARG A 66 5.21 -4.00 6.90
C ARG A 66 4.88 -2.54 6.69
N TYR A 67 4.39 -1.89 7.74
CA TYR A 67 4.16 -0.43 7.72
C TYR A 67 5.46 0.32 7.39
N VAL A 68 5.34 1.34 6.53
CA VAL A 68 6.45 2.21 6.13
C VAL A 68 6.23 3.62 6.66
N LYS A 69 5.15 4.28 6.23
CA LYS A 69 4.83 5.67 6.58
C LYS A 69 3.38 6.03 6.29
N THR A 70 2.97 7.20 6.77
CA THR A 70 1.63 7.77 6.52
C THR A 70 1.78 9.08 5.76
N PHE A 71 0.93 9.29 4.75
CA PHE A 71 0.80 10.53 3.99
C PHE A 71 -0.49 11.24 4.37
N GLU A 72 -0.43 12.57 4.45
CA GLU A 72 -1.56 13.42 4.80
C GLU A 72 -1.63 14.66 3.87
N LYS A 73 -2.74 15.41 3.94
CA LYS A 73 -2.91 16.73 3.32
C LYS A 73 -2.58 16.72 1.82
N GLU A 74 -1.68 17.59 1.36
CA GLU A 74 -1.34 17.76 -0.06
C GLU A 74 -0.79 16.48 -0.69
N LYS A 75 -0.09 15.64 0.08
CA LYS A 75 0.46 14.40 -0.45
C LYS A 75 -0.64 13.40 -0.79
N VAL A 76 -1.69 13.31 0.03
CA VAL A 76 -2.89 12.51 -0.29
C VAL A 76 -3.52 13.01 -1.58
N LYS A 77 -3.65 14.34 -1.75
CA LYS A 77 -4.21 14.91 -2.98
C LYS A 77 -3.38 14.51 -4.21
N GLN A 78 -2.06 14.57 -4.12
CA GLN A 78 -1.15 14.19 -5.21
C GLN A 78 -1.29 12.71 -5.57
N ILE A 79 -1.27 11.81 -4.57
CA ILE A 79 -1.40 10.36 -4.78
C ILE A 79 -2.75 10.03 -5.42
N ILE A 80 -3.85 10.53 -4.87
CA ILE A 80 -5.19 10.22 -5.40
C ILE A 80 -5.37 10.79 -6.81
N LYS A 81 -4.90 12.02 -7.09
CA LYS A 81 -4.96 12.58 -8.45
C LYS A 81 -4.16 11.75 -9.45
N LEU A 82 -2.99 11.25 -9.04
CA LEU A 82 -2.17 10.41 -9.91
C LEU A 82 -2.87 9.08 -10.18
N LEU A 83 -3.33 8.38 -9.15
CA LEU A 83 -4.07 7.12 -9.30
C LEU A 83 -5.34 7.29 -10.16
N ARG A 84 -5.95 8.47 -10.15
CA ARG A 84 -7.17 8.77 -10.92
C ARG A 84 -6.92 9.48 -12.24
N SER A 85 -5.68 9.52 -12.70
CA SER A 85 -5.33 10.08 -14.00
C SER A 85 -5.19 8.96 -15.02
N GLU A 86 -5.95 9.02 -16.12
CA GLU A 86 -5.79 8.07 -17.23
C GLU A 86 -4.38 8.08 -17.85
N ALA A 87 -3.60 9.16 -17.66
CA ALA A 87 -2.23 9.27 -18.14
C ALA A 87 -1.23 8.46 -17.30
N THR A 88 -1.61 8.09 -16.07
CA THR A 88 -0.83 7.21 -15.20
C THR A 88 -0.76 5.79 -15.77
N TYR A 89 -1.69 5.43 -16.64
CA TYR A 89 -1.84 4.10 -17.21
C TYR A 89 -1.57 4.08 -18.72
N GLY A 90 -1.38 2.88 -19.26
CA GLY A 90 -1.19 2.64 -20.70
C GLY A 90 0.14 2.00 -21.07
N GLY A 91 0.80 1.34 -20.11
CA GLY A 91 1.95 0.48 -20.42
C GLY A 91 1.51 -0.93 -20.85
N GLU A 92 2.45 -1.87 -20.79
CA GLU A 92 2.17 -3.30 -20.89
C GLU A 92 2.40 -3.93 -19.50
N PRO A 93 1.45 -4.71 -18.95
CA PRO A 93 1.67 -5.45 -17.73
C PRO A 93 2.23 -6.84 -18.04
N ALA A 94 2.82 -7.48 -17.04
CA ALA A 94 3.13 -8.90 -17.10
C ALA A 94 1.93 -9.75 -16.67
N ALA A 95 1.92 -11.04 -17.03
CA ALA A 95 0.90 -12.00 -16.62
C ALA A 95 0.93 -12.36 -15.11
N CYS A 96 1.89 -11.83 -14.35
CA CYS A 96 2.05 -12.06 -12.91
C CYS A 96 1.36 -10.99 -12.05
N PHE A 97 1.22 -11.22 -10.76
CA PHE A 97 1.00 -10.14 -9.79
C PHE A 97 1.74 -10.44 -8.49
N GLU A 98 2.80 -9.68 -8.23
CA GLU A 98 3.57 -9.76 -6.99
C GLU A 98 3.50 -8.40 -6.28
N THR A 99 2.85 -8.34 -5.12
CA THR A 99 2.70 -7.10 -4.37
C THR A 99 4.08 -6.62 -3.89
N ASN A 100 4.48 -5.41 -4.30
CA ASN A 100 5.69 -4.75 -3.78
C ASN A 100 5.35 -3.78 -2.66
N TYR A 101 4.29 -2.99 -2.89
CA TYR A 101 3.79 -1.98 -1.97
C TYR A 101 2.28 -1.99 -1.95
N SER A 102 1.71 -1.55 -0.84
CA SER A 102 0.27 -1.34 -0.74
C SER A 102 -0.04 -0.01 -0.08
N LEU A 103 -1.11 0.61 -0.53
CA LEU A 103 -1.67 1.83 0.03
C LEU A 103 -2.97 1.49 0.74
N MET A 104 -3.13 1.92 1.99
CA MET A 104 -4.40 1.87 2.72
C MET A 104 -4.96 3.27 2.84
N MET A 105 -6.21 3.44 2.41
CA MET A 105 -6.89 4.73 2.36
C MET A 105 -7.82 4.85 3.55
N LEU A 106 -7.65 5.93 4.32
CA LEU A 106 -8.41 6.20 5.52
C LEU A 106 -9.34 7.41 5.29
N ASP A 107 -10.53 7.37 5.87
CA ASP A 107 -11.39 8.54 5.98
C ASP A 107 -11.03 9.41 7.20
N LYS A 108 -11.76 10.49 7.44
CA LYS A 108 -11.50 11.39 8.59
C LYS A 108 -11.75 10.75 9.95
N ALA A 109 -12.47 9.63 10.01
CA ALA A 109 -12.73 8.87 11.22
C ALA A 109 -11.74 7.70 11.41
N ASN A 110 -10.66 7.65 10.61
CA ASN A 110 -9.69 6.55 10.58
C ASN A 110 -10.30 5.19 10.19
N VAL A 111 -11.42 5.19 9.46
CA VAL A 111 -12.01 3.99 8.87
C VAL A 111 -11.30 3.70 7.56
N VAL A 112 -10.98 2.43 7.31
CA VAL A 112 -10.39 2.01 6.04
C VAL A 112 -11.47 2.00 4.97
N ILE A 113 -11.32 2.85 3.97
CA ILE A 113 -12.28 3.03 2.88
C ILE A 113 -11.79 2.48 1.54
N GLY A 114 -10.56 1.97 1.51
CA GLY A 114 -10.02 1.26 0.36
C GLY A 114 -8.55 0.90 0.51
N TYR A 115 -8.05 0.15 -0.45
CA TYR A 115 -6.63 -0.14 -0.61
C TYR A 115 -6.24 -0.24 -2.08
N VAL A 116 -4.94 -0.10 -2.33
CA VAL A 116 -4.33 -0.31 -3.64
C VAL A 116 -3.06 -1.13 -3.46
N ASP A 117 -3.04 -2.35 -3.99
CA ASP A 117 -1.86 -3.19 -4.06
C ASP A 117 -1.11 -2.90 -5.36
N ILE A 118 0.20 -2.67 -5.28
CA ILE A 118 1.05 -2.21 -6.38
C ILE A 118 2.10 -3.29 -6.68
N SER A 119 2.09 -3.78 -7.91
CA SER A 119 3.15 -4.63 -8.45
C SER A 119 3.99 -3.84 -9.45
N LEU A 120 5.17 -3.43 -9.01
CA LEU A 120 6.16 -2.73 -9.82
C LEU A 120 6.80 -3.66 -10.86
N PHE A 121 6.99 -4.94 -10.51
CA PHE A 121 7.54 -5.94 -11.43
C PHE A 121 6.53 -6.28 -12.54
N CYS A 122 5.28 -6.57 -12.15
CA CYS A 122 4.23 -6.90 -13.11
C CYS A 122 3.59 -5.67 -13.76
N ASN A 123 4.09 -4.47 -13.43
CA ASN A 123 3.68 -3.17 -13.95
C ASN A 123 2.18 -2.90 -13.87
N ARG A 124 1.53 -3.29 -12.77
CA ARG A 124 0.09 -3.09 -12.58
C ARG A 124 -0.28 -2.93 -11.11
N LEU A 125 -1.52 -2.56 -10.88
CA LEU A 125 -2.09 -2.47 -9.54
C LEU A 125 -3.42 -3.21 -9.47
N ILE A 126 -3.84 -3.54 -8.26
CA ILE A 126 -5.19 -4.00 -7.93
C ILE A 126 -5.72 -3.06 -6.86
N ALA A 127 -6.96 -2.61 -7.00
CA ALA A 127 -7.57 -1.63 -6.11
C ALA A 127 -8.94 -2.10 -5.63
N ASN A 128 -9.27 -1.77 -4.38
CA ASN A 128 -10.60 -1.90 -3.82
C ASN A 128 -10.96 -0.59 -3.09
N PRO A 129 -11.97 0.16 -3.54
CA PRO A 129 -12.77 -0.07 -4.75
C PRO A 129 -11.95 0.01 -6.03
N LEU A 130 -12.49 -0.52 -7.13
CA LEU A 130 -11.88 -0.42 -8.46
C LEU A 130 -11.67 1.05 -8.84
N ILE A 131 -10.47 1.37 -9.34
CA ILE A 131 -10.16 2.67 -9.93
C ILE A 131 -10.51 2.60 -11.42
N PRO A 132 -11.57 3.27 -11.93
CA PRO A 132 -12.06 3.07 -13.30
C PRO A 132 -11.02 3.34 -14.38
N GLU A 133 -10.10 4.27 -14.13
CA GLU A 133 -9.04 4.68 -15.06
C GLU A 133 -8.05 3.53 -15.35
N THR A 134 -8.01 2.49 -14.49
CA THR A 134 -7.22 1.26 -14.72
C THR A 134 -7.85 0.30 -15.73
N GLY A 135 -9.18 0.31 -15.90
CA GLY A 135 -9.91 -0.75 -16.61
C GLY A 135 -9.80 -0.70 -18.14
N LYS A 136 -9.28 0.40 -18.70
CA LYS A 136 -9.09 0.59 -20.15
C LYS A 136 -7.65 0.43 -20.60
N LYS A 137 -6.70 0.44 -19.67
CA LYS A 137 -5.27 0.56 -19.94
C LYS A 137 -4.52 -0.38 -19.02
N ASN A 138 -3.92 -1.40 -19.62
CA ASN A 138 -3.26 -2.47 -18.92
C ASN A 138 -1.94 -1.96 -18.31
N GLY A 139 -1.90 -1.71 -17.00
CA GLY A 139 -0.66 -1.35 -16.31
C GLY A 139 -0.22 0.12 -16.39
N PHE A 140 0.84 0.45 -15.65
CA PHE A 140 1.34 1.82 -15.56
C PHE A 140 2.05 2.25 -16.85
N SER A 141 1.82 3.49 -17.28
CA SER A 141 2.71 4.14 -18.25
C SER A 141 4.09 4.37 -17.60
N LYS A 142 5.16 4.48 -18.40
CA LYS A 142 6.52 4.75 -17.88
C LYS A 142 6.52 5.97 -16.95
N LYS A 143 5.99 7.10 -17.44
CA LYS A 143 5.88 8.35 -16.68
C LYS A 143 4.96 8.20 -15.46
N GLY A 144 3.85 7.48 -15.58
CA GLY A 144 2.93 7.22 -14.47
C GLY A 144 3.59 6.46 -13.32
N LYS A 145 4.37 5.42 -13.66
CA LYS A 145 5.15 4.64 -12.70
C LYS A 145 6.21 5.50 -12.00
N GLU A 146 6.98 6.27 -12.75
CA GLU A 146 8.02 7.18 -12.20
C GLU A 146 7.42 8.20 -11.24
N LEU A 147 6.34 8.89 -11.66
CA LEU A 147 5.64 9.85 -10.82
C LEU A 147 5.06 9.20 -9.56
N LEU A 148 4.58 7.96 -9.65
CA LEU A 148 4.04 7.24 -8.49
C LEU A 148 5.16 6.95 -7.49
N LEU A 149 6.27 6.38 -7.95
CA LEU A 149 7.42 6.08 -7.09
C LEU A 149 7.99 7.33 -6.42
N HIS A 150 8.12 8.43 -7.17
CA HIS A 150 8.57 9.71 -6.64
C HIS A 150 7.57 10.29 -5.62
N THR A 151 6.27 10.26 -5.94
CA THR A 151 5.23 10.76 -5.02
C THR A 151 5.20 9.96 -3.72
N LEU A 152 5.39 8.64 -3.81
CA LEU A 152 5.50 7.75 -2.65
C LEU A 152 6.87 7.82 -1.96
N GLU A 153 7.81 8.62 -2.47
CA GLU A 153 9.15 8.79 -1.94
C GLU A 153 9.85 7.43 -1.76
N LEU A 154 9.80 6.61 -2.82
CA LEU A 154 10.39 5.27 -2.92
C LEU A 154 11.68 5.25 -3.75
N VAL A 155 11.99 6.35 -4.44
CA VAL A 155 13.22 6.61 -5.20
C VAL A 155 13.71 8.01 -4.85
N SER A 156 15.02 8.24 -4.89
CA SER A 156 15.58 9.58 -4.71
C SER A 156 15.52 10.36 -6.02
N GLU A 157 15.60 11.70 -5.97
CA GLU A 157 15.66 12.53 -7.19
C GLU A 157 16.88 12.21 -8.09
N GLU A 158 17.93 11.62 -7.49
CA GLU A 158 19.17 11.23 -8.18
C GLU A 158 18.96 10.02 -9.11
N ASP A 159 17.97 9.17 -8.83
CA ASP A 159 17.67 7.97 -9.64
C ASP A 159 16.92 8.28 -10.96
N ILE A 160 16.40 9.52 -11.11
CA ILE A 160 15.58 9.94 -12.26
C ILE A 160 16.45 10.61 -13.34
N VAL A 161 17.68 11.02 -12.99
CA VAL A 161 18.66 11.66 -13.89
C VAL A 161 19.78 10.69 -14.23
N ALA A 162 19.45 9.48 -14.65
CA ALA A 162 20.40 8.61 -15.35
C ALA A 162 20.01 8.59 -16.84
N PRO A 163 20.92 9.00 -17.75
CA PRO A 163 20.65 9.20 -19.17
C PRO A 163 20.26 7.93 -19.93
#